data_AF-A0A8C9XMS9-F1
#
_entry.id   AF-A0A8C9XMS9-F1
#
_cell.length_a   1.000
_cell.length_b   1.000
_cell.length_c   1.000
_cell.angle_alpha   90.00
_cell.angle_beta   90.00
_cell.angle_gamma   90.00
#
_symmetry.space_group_name_H-M   'P 1'
#
loop_
_entity.id
_entity.type
_entity.pdbx_description
1 polymer ?
#
loop_
_entity_poly.entity_id
_entity_poly.type
_entity_poly.pdbx_seq_one_letter_code
_entity_poly.pdbx_strand_id
1 'polypeptide(L)'
;KLRQCCVLFDFVSDPLSDLKYKEVKRAGLNEMVEYITHNSDVVTECIYPEAVFMLVYEFFLRFLESPDFQPNIAKKYIDQKFVMSLLELFDSEDPRERDFLKTILHRIYGKFLGLRAYIRRQINNIFYRFIYETEHHNGIAELLEILGSIINGFALPLKEEHKMFLIRVLLPLHKVKSLSVYHPQLAYCVVQFLEKDSSLTEPVIMGLLKFWPKTHSPKEVMFLNELEEILDVIEPSEFVKVQEPLFRQLAKCVSSPHFQVAERALYYWNNEYIMSLISDNAAKILPIMFPALYKNSKSHWNKTIHGLIYNALKLFMEMNQKLFDDCTQQYKAEKQKEKYKLKEREEVWYKIEELARHNPQVLPSLTSPVLSGTPLP
;
A
#
# COMPACT_ATOMS: atom_id res chain seq x y z
N LYS A 1 27.80 -21.31 4.75
CA LYS A 1 27.79 -21.89 3.38
C LYS A 1 26.45 -22.47 3.00
N LEU A 2 25.86 -23.39 3.78
CA LEU A 2 24.49 -23.89 3.58
C LEU A 2 23.47 -22.78 3.26
N ARG A 3 23.36 -21.78 4.15
CA ARG A 3 22.46 -20.62 3.95
C ARG A 3 22.73 -19.81 2.68
N GLN A 4 24.00 -19.68 2.28
CA GLN A 4 24.39 -18.97 1.06
C GLN A 4 24.03 -19.77 -0.20
N CYS A 5 24.06 -21.09 -0.10
CA CYS A 5 23.69 -21.96 -1.20
C CYS A 5 22.16 -22.10 -1.33
N CYS A 6 21.37 -21.70 -0.31
CA CYS A 6 19.90 -21.59 -0.42
C CYS A 6 19.44 -20.48 -1.37
N VAL A 7 20.33 -19.58 -1.82
CA VAL A 7 19.98 -18.55 -2.81
C VAL A 7 19.57 -19.21 -4.13
N LEU A 8 18.36 -18.87 -4.59
CA LEU A 8 17.81 -19.32 -5.86
C LEU A 8 18.42 -18.50 -7.01
N PHE A 9 18.74 -19.20 -8.10
CA PHE A 9 19.16 -18.58 -9.34
C PHE A 9 18.26 -19.09 -10.46
N ASP A 10 17.91 -18.20 -11.39
CA ASP A 10 17.18 -18.57 -12.58
C ASP A 10 18.14 -19.17 -13.63
N PHE A 11 17.90 -20.41 -14.02
CA PHE A 11 18.67 -21.10 -15.07
C PHE A 11 17.88 -21.27 -16.37
N VAL A 12 16.59 -20.91 -16.38
CA VAL A 12 15.66 -21.22 -17.47
C VAL A 12 15.22 -19.94 -18.17
N SER A 13 14.74 -18.95 -17.43
CA SER A 13 14.23 -17.70 -18.02
C SER A 13 15.36 -16.74 -18.38
N ASP A 14 16.42 -16.72 -17.58
CA ASP A 14 17.65 -15.96 -17.87
C ASP A 14 18.90 -16.79 -17.54
N PRO A 15 19.37 -17.62 -18.48
CA PRO A 15 20.53 -18.49 -18.27
C PRO A 15 21.84 -17.71 -18.05
N LEU A 16 21.94 -16.49 -18.60
CA LEU A 16 23.17 -15.69 -18.64
C LEU A 16 23.28 -14.67 -17.49
N SER A 17 22.22 -14.49 -16.69
CA SER A 17 22.28 -13.70 -15.46
C SER A 17 23.17 -14.35 -14.40
N ASP A 18 23.75 -13.51 -13.53
CA ASP A 18 24.40 -13.92 -12.28
C ASP A 18 25.47 -15.01 -12.40
N LEU A 19 26.13 -15.15 -13.55
CA LEU A 19 27.13 -16.21 -13.81
C LEU A 19 28.20 -16.30 -12.71
N LYS A 20 28.68 -15.14 -12.24
CA LYS A 20 29.63 -15.04 -11.13
C LYS A 20 29.08 -15.67 -9.85
N TYR A 21 27.83 -15.37 -9.49
CA TYR A 21 27.21 -15.85 -8.26
C TYR A 21 26.76 -17.30 -8.37
N LYS A 22 26.32 -17.75 -9.56
CA LYS A 22 26.08 -19.16 -9.89
C LYS A 22 27.37 -19.98 -9.69
N GLU A 23 28.52 -19.47 -10.13
CA GLU A 23 29.83 -20.13 -9.92
C GLU A 23 30.24 -20.15 -8.44
N VAL A 24 29.98 -19.07 -7.69
CA VAL A 24 30.20 -19.04 -6.23
C VAL A 24 29.35 -20.11 -5.52
N LYS A 25 28.08 -20.28 -5.91
CA LYS A 25 27.21 -21.34 -5.37
C LYS A 25 27.75 -22.73 -5.73
N ARG A 26 28.19 -22.94 -6.98
CA ARG A 26 28.82 -24.22 -7.41
C ARG A 26 30.05 -24.55 -6.59
N ALA A 27 30.98 -23.61 -6.46
CA ALA A 27 32.20 -23.77 -5.67
C ALA A 27 31.89 -24.02 -4.19
N GLY A 28 30.95 -23.26 -3.61
CA GLY A 28 30.54 -23.42 -2.21
C GLY A 28 29.90 -24.78 -1.92
N LEU A 29 29.06 -25.30 -2.82
CA LEU A 29 28.49 -26.64 -2.74
C LEU A 29 29.57 -27.73 -2.86
N ASN A 30 30.48 -27.61 -3.83
CA ASN A 30 31.56 -28.58 -4.02
C ASN A 30 32.49 -28.64 -2.82
N GLU A 31 32.86 -27.48 -2.25
CA GLU A 31 33.71 -27.41 -1.07
C GLU A 31 33.00 -27.99 0.16
N MET A 32 31.68 -27.81 0.29
CA MET A 32 30.90 -28.47 1.36
C MET A 32 30.89 -29.99 1.19
N VAL A 33 30.76 -30.49 -0.04
CA VAL A 33 30.82 -31.93 -0.34
C VAL A 33 32.20 -32.48 0.00
N GLU A 34 33.28 -31.83 -0.43
CA GLU A 34 34.64 -32.22 -0.08
C GLU A 34 34.88 -32.20 1.43
N TYR A 35 34.39 -31.16 2.12
CA TYR A 35 34.55 -31.01 3.57
C TYR A 35 33.86 -32.13 4.35
N ILE A 36 32.62 -32.50 3.99
CA ILE A 36 31.89 -33.60 4.64
C ILE A 36 32.52 -34.96 4.28
N THR A 37 33.08 -35.10 3.08
CA THR A 37 33.69 -36.37 2.62
C THR A 37 35.01 -36.67 3.32
N HIS A 38 35.83 -35.65 3.58
CA HIS A 38 37.17 -35.82 4.14
C HIS A 38 37.25 -35.67 5.66
N ASN A 39 36.16 -35.27 6.33
CA ASN A 39 36.14 -35.06 7.77
C ASN A 39 35.00 -35.85 8.43
N SER A 40 35.31 -36.58 9.50
CA SER A 40 34.34 -37.28 10.35
C SER A 40 33.80 -36.37 11.46
N ASP A 41 32.60 -36.68 11.98
CA ASP A 41 31.91 -35.95 13.07
C ASP A 41 31.58 -34.47 12.79
N VAL A 42 31.60 -34.06 11.53
CA VAL A 42 31.29 -32.69 11.10
C VAL A 42 29.79 -32.42 11.05
N VAL A 43 28.98 -33.45 10.76
CA VAL A 43 27.52 -33.31 10.65
C VAL A 43 26.92 -33.40 12.05
N THR A 44 26.73 -32.25 12.67
CA THR A 44 26.08 -32.13 13.99
C THR A 44 24.56 -32.07 13.85
N GLU A 45 23.84 -32.35 14.93
CA GLU A 45 22.35 -32.29 14.97
C GLU A 45 21.80 -30.95 14.47
N CYS A 46 22.52 -29.85 14.68
CA CYS A 46 22.14 -28.51 14.23
C CYS A 46 22.23 -28.31 12.70
N ILE A 47 22.99 -29.15 11.99
CA ILE A 47 23.23 -29.05 10.54
C ILE A 47 22.18 -29.82 9.74
N TYR A 48 21.70 -30.95 10.26
CA TYR A 48 20.68 -31.77 9.62
C TYR A 48 19.44 -31.01 9.14
N PRO A 49 18.76 -30.18 9.97
CA PRO A 49 17.56 -29.49 9.52
C PRO A 49 17.85 -28.52 8.37
N GLU A 50 18.94 -27.75 8.42
CA GLU A 50 19.32 -26.80 7.38
C GLU A 50 19.75 -27.49 6.06
N ALA A 51 20.43 -28.64 6.15
CA ALA A 51 20.86 -29.42 4.99
C ALA A 51 19.69 -30.15 4.32
N VAL A 52 18.82 -30.80 5.11
CA VAL A 52 17.63 -31.49 4.59
C VAL A 52 16.65 -30.51 3.98
N PHE A 53 16.41 -29.39 4.66
CA PHE A 53 15.57 -28.30 4.16
C PHE A 53 16.00 -27.83 2.77
N MET A 54 17.29 -27.50 2.62
CA MET A 54 17.86 -27.05 1.36
C MET A 54 17.71 -28.12 0.26
N LEU A 55 18.07 -29.38 0.56
CA LEU A 55 18.04 -30.46 -0.41
C LEU A 55 16.62 -30.78 -0.88
N VAL A 56 15.64 -30.81 0.02
CA VAL A 56 14.25 -31.18 -0.31
C VAL A 56 13.59 -30.13 -1.21
N TYR A 57 13.67 -28.85 -0.84
CA TYR A 57 13.05 -27.78 -1.61
C TYR A 57 13.74 -27.57 -2.97
N GLU A 58 15.08 -27.57 -2.99
CA GLU A 58 15.83 -27.40 -4.25
C GLU A 58 15.64 -28.60 -5.19
N PHE A 59 15.65 -29.83 -4.66
CA PHE A 59 15.37 -31.03 -5.45
C PHE A 59 13.95 -30.99 -6.02
N PHE A 60 12.95 -30.70 -5.20
CA PHE A 60 11.56 -30.67 -5.66
C PHE A 60 11.33 -29.58 -6.72
N LEU A 61 11.93 -28.41 -6.55
CA LEU A 61 11.88 -27.35 -7.55
C LEU A 61 12.52 -27.81 -8.87
N ARG A 62 13.71 -28.41 -8.84
CA ARG A 62 14.38 -28.92 -10.06
C ARG A 62 13.62 -30.06 -10.71
N PHE A 63 12.99 -30.93 -9.91
CA PHE A 63 12.09 -31.96 -10.41
C PHE A 63 10.89 -31.35 -11.17
N LEU A 64 10.26 -30.30 -10.62
CA LEU A 64 9.16 -29.60 -11.29
C LEU A 64 9.62 -28.87 -12.56
N GLU A 65 10.82 -28.31 -12.57
CA GLU A 65 11.38 -27.55 -13.71
C GLU A 65 11.95 -28.43 -14.83
N SER A 66 12.19 -29.72 -14.56
CA SER A 66 12.70 -30.65 -15.56
C SER A 66 11.87 -30.63 -16.86
N PRO A 67 12.52 -30.61 -18.04
CA PRO A 67 11.82 -30.68 -19.32
C PRO A 67 11.06 -32.01 -19.50
N ASP A 68 11.55 -33.08 -18.85
CA ASP A 68 10.93 -34.41 -18.88
C ASP A 68 9.78 -34.54 -17.87
N PHE A 69 9.47 -33.50 -17.11
CA PHE A 69 8.38 -33.51 -16.15
C PHE A 69 7.03 -33.63 -16.87
N GLN A 70 6.24 -34.65 -16.53
CA GLN A 70 4.93 -34.91 -17.13
C GLN A 70 3.78 -34.55 -16.17
N PRO A 71 3.10 -33.40 -16.34
CA PRO A 71 2.02 -32.96 -15.45
C PRO A 71 0.85 -33.95 -15.40
N ASN A 72 0.59 -34.67 -16.49
CA ASN A 72 -0.50 -35.64 -16.59
C ASN A 72 -0.34 -36.86 -15.67
N ILE A 73 0.91 -37.23 -15.35
CA ILE A 73 1.19 -38.30 -14.39
C ILE A 73 1.21 -37.70 -12.98
N ALA A 74 1.92 -36.59 -12.81
CA ALA A 74 2.11 -35.93 -11.51
C ALA A 74 0.80 -35.46 -10.86
N LYS A 75 -0.23 -35.10 -11.65
CA LYS A 75 -1.54 -34.64 -11.12
C LYS A 75 -2.27 -35.67 -10.24
N LYS A 76 -1.87 -36.95 -10.29
CA LYS A 76 -2.40 -38.00 -9.39
C LYS A 76 -1.88 -37.87 -7.96
N TYR A 77 -0.73 -37.22 -7.79
CA TYR A 77 -0.03 -37.07 -6.50
C TYR A 77 0.00 -35.63 -6.02
N ILE A 78 0.11 -34.67 -6.94
CA ILE A 78 -0.02 -33.24 -6.67
C ILE A 78 -1.51 -32.89 -6.81
N ASP A 79 -2.25 -33.13 -5.74
CA ASP A 79 -3.69 -32.90 -5.64
C ASP A 79 -4.03 -31.67 -4.78
N GLN A 80 -5.31 -31.47 -4.49
CA GLN A 80 -5.77 -30.34 -3.66
C GLN A 80 -5.27 -30.42 -2.21
N LYS A 81 -5.06 -31.63 -1.68
CA LYS A 81 -4.55 -31.83 -0.32
C LYS A 81 -3.08 -31.44 -0.25
N PHE A 82 -2.29 -31.85 -1.25
CA PHE A 82 -0.90 -31.40 -1.38
C PHE A 82 -0.79 -29.88 -1.43
N VAL A 83 -1.62 -29.22 -2.25
CA VAL A 83 -1.62 -27.76 -2.36
C VAL A 83 -2.01 -27.08 -1.04
N MET A 84 -2.99 -27.62 -0.30
CA MET A 84 -3.37 -27.10 1.01
C MET A 84 -2.19 -27.16 1.99
N SER A 85 -1.56 -28.32 2.15
CA SER A 85 -0.41 -28.46 3.04
C SER A 85 0.77 -27.59 2.61
N LEU A 86 1.00 -27.43 1.31
CA LEU A 86 2.02 -26.52 0.80
C LEU A 86 1.72 -25.05 1.15
N LEU A 87 0.46 -24.64 1.07
CA LEU A 87 0.03 -23.28 1.41
C LEU A 87 0.15 -22.97 2.90
N GLU A 88 -0.08 -23.95 3.77
CA GLU A 88 0.11 -23.80 5.23
C GLU A 88 1.56 -23.46 5.60
N LEU A 89 2.54 -23.92 4.82
CA LEU A 89 3.96 -23.65 5.04
C LEU A 89 4.35 -22.19 4.75
N PHE A 90 3.51 -21.41 4.06
CA PHE A 90 3.78 -19.98 3.81
C PHE A 90 3.77 -19.15 5.09
N ASP A 91 3.25 -19.67 6.20
CA ASP A 91 3.34 -18.99 7.51
C ASP A 91 4.67 -19.24 8.24
N SER A 92 5.63 -19.92 7.60
CA SER A 92 6.99 -20.10 8.13
C SER A 92 7.64 -18.75 8.47
N GLU A 93 8.32 -18.69 9.61
CA GLU A 93 9.10 -17.52 10.02
C GLU A 93 10.34 -17.31 9.13
N ASP A 94 10.86 -18.38 8.51
CA ASP A 94 12.06 -18.33 7.69
C ASP A 94 11.76 -17.78 6.28
N PRO A 95 12.26 -16.57 5.93
CA PRO A 95 12.04 -16.01 4.59
C PRO A 95 12.61 -16.88 3.46
N ARG A 96 13.63 -17.70 3.74
CA ARG A 96 14.21 -18.61 2.74
C ARG A 96 13.19 -19.67 2.34
N GLU A 97 12.46 -20.21 3.31
CA GLU A 97 11.41 -21.20 3.05
C GLU A 97 10.29 -20.60 2.22
N ARG A 98 9.83 -19.41 2.60
CA ARG A 98 8.79 -18.70 1.88
C ARG A 98 9.20 -18.40 0.43
N ASP A 99 10.46 -18.08 0.17
CA ASP A 99 10.95 -17.85 -1.20
C ASP A 99 10.98 -19.13 -2.06
N PHE A 100 11.36 -20.27 -1.49
CA PHE A 100 11.23 -21.57 -2.17
C PHE A 100 9.77 -21.92 -2.43
N LEU A 101 8.92 -21.80 -1.41
CA LEU A 101 7.49 -22.07 -1.50
C LEU A 101 6.82 -21.20 -2.57
N LYS A 102 7.18 -19.91 -2.62
CA LYS A 102 6.73 -18.97 -3.64
C LYS A 102 6.99 -19.50 -5.04
N THR A 103 8.23 -19.88 -5.29
CA THR A 103 8.68 -20.39 -6.59
C THR A 103 7.98 -21.70 -6.94
N ILE A 104 7.93 -22.65 -5.99
CA ILE A 104 7.30 -23.96 -6.18
C ILE A 104 5.80 -23.81 -6.48
N LEU A 105 5.08 -23.02 -5.68
CA LEU A 105 3.64 -22.80 -5.87
C LEU A 105 3.37 -22.11 -7.23
N HIS A 106 4.20 -21.14 -7.62
CA HIS A 106 4.10 -20.51 -8.93
C HIS A 106 4.29 -21.52 -10.08
N ARG A 107 5.30 -22.40 -10.00
CA ARG A 107 5.49 -23.48 -11.00
C ARG A 107 4.32 -24.45 -11.04
N ILE A 108 3.78 -24.84 -9.88
CA ILE A 108 2.59 -25.70 -9.79
C ILE A 108 1.39 -25.01 -10.45
N TYR A 109 1.15 -23.72 -10.16
CA TYR A 109 0.07 -22.96 -10.78
C TYR A 109 0.20 -22.89 -12.31
N GLY A 110 1.42 -22.70 -12.80
CA GLY A 110 1.73 -22.67 -14.23
C GLY A 110 1.44 -24.00 -14.93
N LYS A 111 1.95 -25.11 -14.38
CA LYS A 111 1.90 -26.45 -15.00
C LYS A 111 0.56 -27.17 -14.82
N PHE A 112 -0.18 -26.90 -13.74
CA PHE A 112 -1.42 -27.62 -13.40
C PHE A 112 -2.66 -26.74 -13.56
N LEU A 113 -3.19 -26.67 -14.78
CA LEU A 113 -4.41 -25.92 -15.12
C LEU A 113 -5.61 -26.25 -14.21
N GLY A 114 -5.79 -27.53 -13.86
CA GLY A 114 -6.89 -28.00 -13.00
C GLY A 114 -6.80 -27.54 -11.53
N LEU A 115 -5.62 -27.15 -11.06
CA LEU A 115 -5.42 -26.67 -9.69
C LEU A 115 -5.56 -25.14 -9.56
N ARG A 116 -5.54 -24.39 -10.66
CA ARG A 116 -5.54 -22.91 -10.64
C ARG A 116 -6.72 -22.30 -9.87
N ALA A 117 -7.93 -22.83 -10.09
CA ALA A 117 -9.11 -22.34 -9.37
C ALA A 117 -9.03 -22.64 -7.87
N TYR A 118 -8.53 -23.82 -7.50
CA TYR A 118 -8.35 -24.21 -6.12
C TYR A 118 -7.30 -23.36 -5.41
N ILE A 119 -6.13 -23.16 -6.02
CA ILE A 119 -5.04 -22.31 -5.48
C ILE A 119 -5.56 -20.90 -5.21
N ARG A 120 -6.19 -20.25 -6.20
CA ARG A 120 -6.76 -18.90 -6.02
C ARG A 120 -7.75 -18.84 -4.87
N ARG A 121 -8.65 -19.84 -4.77
CA ARG A 121 -9.64 -19.91 -3.69
C ARG A 121 -8.98 -20.07 -2.31
N GLN A 122 -7.94 -20.89 -2.19
CA GLN A 122 -7.26 -21.08 -0.90
C GLN A 122 -6.43 -19.86 -0.49
N ILE A 123 -5.76 -19.19 -1.43
CA ILE A 123 -5.08 -17.92 -1.16
C ILE A 123 -6.09 -16.87 -0.70
N ASN A 124 -7.28 -16.81 -1.32
CA ASN A 124 -8.35 -15.91 -0.87
C ASN A 124 -8.79 -16.22 0.57
N ASN A 125 -8.94 -17.49 0.93
CA ASN A 125 -9.29 -17.88 2.31
C ASN A 125 -8.23 -17.43 3.32
N ILE A 126 -6.94 -17.59 2.97
CA ILE A 126 -5.82 -17.11 3.79
C ILE A 126 -5.91 -15.59 3.96
N PHE A 127 -6.13 -14.84 2.88
CA PHE A 127 -6.29 -13.39 2.95
C PHE A 127 -7.52 -12.97 3.75
N TYR A 128 -8.66 -13.67 3.64
CA TYR A 128 -9.83 -13.38 4.45
C TYR A 128 -9.54 -13.57 5.95
N ARG A 129 -8.92 -14.69 6.32
CA ARG A 129 -8.51 -14.95 7.71
C ARG A 129 -7.51 -13.90 8.21
N PHE A 130 -6.53 -13.55 7.38
CA PHE A 130 -5.55 -12.51 7.71
C PHE A 130 -6.19 -11.14 7.93
N ILE A 131 -7.10 -10.70 7.05
CA ILE A 131 -7.71 -9.36 7.10
C ILE A 131 -8.73 -9.23 8.25
N TYR A 132 -9.51 -10.27 8.49
CA TYR A 132 -10.70 -10.17 9.35
C TYR A 132 -10.61 -10.92 10.67
N GLU A 133 -9.67 -11.86 10.82
CA GLU A 133 -9.57 -12.70 12.02
C GLU A 133 -8.25 -12.50 12.78
N THR A 134 -7.10 -12.72 12.11
CA THR A 134 -5.82 -12.85 12.81
C THR A 134 -4.92 -11.61 12.76
N GLU A 135 -4.99 -10.81 11.69
CA GLU A 135 -4.02 -9.74 11.36
C GLU A 135 -2.54 -10.19 11.38
N HIS A 136 -2.29 -11.50 11.35
CA HIS A 136 -0.96 -12.09 11.41
C HIS A 136 -0.87 -13.26 10.43
N HIS A 137 0.14 -13.18 9.55
CA HIS A 137 0.57 -14.22 8.63
C HIS A 137 1.90 -13.78 7.99
N ASN A 138 2.92 -14.64 7.96
CA ASN A 138 4.28 -14.26 7.53
C ASN A 138 4.44 -14.19 6.00
N GLY A 139 3.69 -15.00 5.24
CA GLY A 139 3.84 -15.14 3.78
C GLY A 139 2.96 -14.27 2.89
N ILE A 140 2.39 -13.16 3.39
CA ILE A 140 1.45 -12.35 2.58
C ILE A 140 2.14 -11.70 1.38
N ALA A 141 3.37 -11.21 1.55
CA ALA A 141 4.14 -10.59 0.47
C ALA A 141 4.42 -11.59 -0.67
N GLU A 142 4.89 -12.79 -0.32
CA GLU A 142 5.24 -13.84 -1.27
C GLU A 142 4.00 -14.35 -2.02
N LEU A 143 2.85 -14.49 -1.35
CA LEU A 143 1.59 -14.83 -2.01
C LEU A 143 1.13 -13.74 -2.99
N LEU A 144 1.32 -12.47 -2.64
CA LEU A 144 1.01 -11.34 -3.53
C LEU A 144 1.95 -11.29 -4.75
N GLU A 145 3.23 -11.63 -4.61
CA GLU A 145 4.15 -11.72 -5.77
C GLU A 145 3.65 -12.74 -6.80
N ILE A 146 3.22 -13.93 -6.34
CA ILE A 146 2.65 -14.95 -7.22
C ILE A 146 1.38 -14.40 -7.89
N LEU A 147 0.51 -13.77 -7.11
CA LEU A 147 -0.73 -13.20 -7.63
C LEU A 147 -0.47 -12.09 -8.65
N GLY A 148 0.54 -11.25 -8.46
CA GLY A 148 0.93 -10.22 -9.42
C GLY A 148 1.29 -10.83 -10.79
N SER A 149 2.07 -11.91 -10.80
CA SER A 149 2.38 -12.66 -12.02
C SER A 149 1.12 -13.28 -12.64
N ILE A 150 0.23 -13.85 -11.82
CA ILE A 150 -1.05 -14.43 -12.27
C ILE A 150 -1.96 -13.38 -12.91
N ILE A 151 -2.08 -12.19 -12.30
CA ILE A 151 -2.91 -11.07 -12.76
C ILE A 151 -2.42 -10.58 -14.12
N ASN A 152 -1.10 -10.44 -14.28
CA ASN A 152 -0.52 -10.07 -15.56
C ASN A 152 -0.87 -11.09 -16.67
N GLY A 153 -1.04 -12.37 -16.32
CA GLY A 153 -1.45 -13.43 -17.24
C GLY A 153 -2.96 -13.55 -17.48
N PHE A 154 -3.82 -12.68 -16.92
CA PHE A 154 -5.25 -12.75 -17.16
C PHE A 154 -5.63 -12.44 -18.61
N ALA A 155 -6.57 -13.23 -19.13
CA ALA A 155 -7.17 -13.01 -20.44
C ALA A 155 -8.19 -11.86 -20.37
N LEU A 156 -8.27 -11.08 -21.45
CA LEU A 156 -9.28 -10.05 -21.63
C LEU A 156 -10.47 -10.61 -22.43
N PRO A 157 -11.73 -10.24 -22.10
CA PRO A 157 -12.12 -9.38 -20.99
C PRO A 157 -11.94 -10.06 -19.61
N LEU A 158 -11.65 -9.27 -18.58
CA LEU A 158 -11.50 -9.77 -17.20
C LEU A 158 -12.80 -10.44 -16.72
N LYS A 159 -12.65 -11.59 -16.05
CA LYS A 159 -13.80 -12.29 -15.47
C LYS A 159 -14.29 -11.56 -14.22
N GLU A 160 -15.60 -11.62 -13.97
CA GLU A 160 -16.21 -11.03 -12.77
C GLU A 160 -15.62 -11.57 -11.46
N GLU A 161 -15.18 -12.84 -11.43
CA GLU A 161 -14.47 -13.39 -10.25
C GLU A 161 -13.17 -12.63 -9.94
N HIS A 162 -12.46 -12.13 -10.96
CA HIS A 162 -11.20 -11.39 -10.81
C HIS A 162 -11.48 -9.96 -10.34
N LYS A 163 -12.51 -9.31 -10.87
CA LYS A 163 -12.95 -7.98 -10.41
C LYS A 163 -13.40 -8.03 -8.94
N MET A 164 -14.17 -9.06 -8.58
CA MET A 164 -14.57 -9.28 -7.18
C MET A 164 -13.36 -9.55 -6.28
N PHE A 165 -12.33 -10.25 -6.76
CA PHE A 165 -11.10 -10.45 -6.02
C PHE A 165 -10.37 -9.14 -5.73
N LEU A 166 -10.24 -8.24 -6.71
CA LEU A 166 -9.68 -6.90 -6.51
C LEU A 166 -10.44 -6.12 -5.42
N ILE A 167 -11.77 -6.02 -5.56
CA ILE A 167 -12.58 -5.17 -4.68
C ILE A 167 -12.77 -5.76 -3.28
N ARG A 168 -12.91 -7.09 -3.15
CA ARG A 168 -13.25 -7.75 -1.88
C ARG A 168 -12.06 -8.31 -1.13
N VAL A 169 -10.89 -8.42 -1.76
CA VAL A 169 -9.70 -9.01 -1.14
C VAL A 169 -8.51 -8.05 -1.20
N LEU A 170 -8.09 -7.62 -2.39
CA LEU A 170 -6.91 -6.75 -2.53
C LEU A 170 -7.12 -5.38 -1.88
N LEU A 171 -8.25 -4.71 -2.12
CA LEU A 171 -8.49 -3.41 -1.49
C LEU A 171 -8.54 -3.49 0.05
N PRO A 172 -9.27 -4.44 0.68
CA PRO A 172 -9.27 -4.56 2.13
C PRO A 172 -7.92 -4.93 2.76
N LEU A 173 -6.96 -5.51 2.03
CA LEU A 173 -5.60 -5.76 2.56
C LEU A 173 -4.90 -4.46 3.01
N HIS A 174 -5.27 -3.30 2.46
CA HIS A 174 -4.75 -2.00 2.88
C HIS A 174 -5.17 -1.60 4.30
N LYS A 175 -6.20 -2.23 4.88
CA LYS A 175 -6.70 -1.90 6.22
C LYS A 175 -5.73 -2.36 7.31
N VAL A 176 -5.06 -3.49 7.13
CA VAL A 176 -4.26 -4.16 8.16
C VAL A 176 -3.06 -3.30 8.57
N LYS A 177 -2.67 -3.36 9.86
CA LYS A 177 -1.61 -2.50 10.41
C LYS A 177 -0.23 -2.82 9.84
N SER A 178 0.07 -4.09 9.60
CA SER A 178 1.34 -4.60 9.05
C SER A 178 1.52 -4.38 7.55
N LEU A 179 0.79 -3.44 6.94
CA LEU A 179 0.84 -3.12 5.51
C LEU A 179 2.26 -2.86 4.99
N SER A 180 3.16 -2.31 5.83
CA SER A 180 4.56 -2.04 5.47
C SER A 180 5.34 -3.25 4.96
N VAL A 181 4.93 -4.46 5.33
CA VAL A 181 5.64 -5.70 4.97
C VAL A 181 5.36 -6.13 3.53
N TYR A 182 4.17 -5.85 3.00
CA TYR A 182 3.70 -6.40 1.72
C TYR A 182 3.12 -5.36 0.75
N HIS A 183 3.17 -4.07 1.10
CA HIS A 183 2.59 -3.01 0.30
C HIS A 183 3.16 -2.91 -1.12
N PRO A 184 4.48 -2.97 -1.37
CA PRO A 184 4.99 -2.90 -2.74
C PRO A 184 4.37 -3.97 -3.65
N GLN A 185 4.23 -5.19 -3.14
CA GLN A 185 3.62 -6.31 -3.85
C GLN A 185 2.12 -6.11 -4.06
N LEU A 186 1.43 -5.50 -3.08
CA LEU A 186 0.01 -5.19 -3.16
C LEU A 186 -0.27 -4.08 -4.18
N ALA A 187 0.47 -2.98 -4.11
CA ALA A 187 0.39 -1.86 -5.05
C ALA A 187 0.63 -2.34 -6.49
N TYR A 188 1.67 -3.17 -6.68
CA TYR A 188 1.91 -3.83 -7.97
C TYR A 188 0.68 -4.62 -8.45
N CYS A 189 0.07 -5.45 -7.60
CA CYS A 189 -1.14 -6.18 -7.98
C CYS A 189 -2.30 -5.26 -8.39
N VAL A 190 -2.49 -4.14 -7.69
CA VAL A 190 -3.54 -3.17 -7.98
C VAL A 190 -3.27 -2.48 -9.32
N VAL A 191 -2.07 -1.96 -9.54
CA VAL A 191 -1.68 -1.31 -10.81
C VAL A 191 -1.84 -2.28 -11.99
N GLN A 192 -1.40 -3.53 -11.85
CA GLN A 192 -1.57 -4.55 -12.90
C GLN A 192 -3.03 -4.82 -13.24
N PHE A 193 -3.96 -4.67 -12.29
CA PHE A 193 -5.39 -4.76 -12.59
C PHE A 193 -5.89 -3.58 -13.42
N LEU A 194 -5.42 -2.38 -13.11
CA LEU A 194 -5.82 -1.15 -13.80
C LEU A 194 -5.26 -1.08 -15.22
N GLU A 195 -4.03 -1.55 -15.45
CA GLU A 195 -3.47 -1.68 -16.81
C GLU A 195 -4.26 -2.65 -17.69
N LYS A 196 -4.92 -3.66 -17.09
CA LYS A 196 -5.75 -4.64 -17.82
C LYS A 196 -7.16 -4.12 -18.12
N ASP A 197 -7.74 -3.34 -17.21
CA ASP A 197 -9.09 -2.81 -17.32
C ASP A 197 -9.21 -1.48 -16.55
N SER A 198 -9.08 -0.37 -17.28
CA SER A 198 -9.10 0.99 -16.72
C SER A 198 -10.44 1.36 -16.07
N SER A 199 -11.54 0.67 -16.41
CA SER A 199 -12.86 0.90 -15.80
C SER A 199 -12.90 0.60 -14.30
N LEU A 200 -11.91 -0.14 -13.79
CA LEU A 200 -11.76 -0.46 -12.37
C LEU A 200 -11.10 0.67 -11.56
N THR A 201 -10.61 1.74 -12.21
CA THR A 201 -9.87 2.81 -11.54
C THR A 201 -10.72 3.57 -10.54
N GLU A 202 -11.94 3.95 -10.91
CA GLU A 202 -12.86 4.67 -10.02
C GLU A 202 -13.14 3.89 -8.71
N PRO A 203 -13.60 2.62 -8.73
CA PRO A 203 -13.86 1.89 -7.49
C PRO A 203 -12.59 1.62 -6.67
N VAL A 204 -11.42 1.49 -7.31
CA VAL A 204 -10.13 1.34 -6.61
C VAL A 204 -9.76 2.61 -5.85
N ILE A 205 -9.73 3.77 -6.51
CA ILE A 205 -9.37 5.04 -5.87
C ILE A 205 -10.38 5.37 -4.77
N MET A 206 -11.67 5.18 -5.02
CA MET A 206 -12.70 5.40 -3.99
C MET A 206 -12.55 4.44 -2.80
N GLY A 207 -12.12 3.20 -3.04
CA GLY A 207 -11.77 2.23 -2.01
C GLY A 207 -10.56 2.65 -1.16
N LEU A 208 -9.48 3.11 -1.79
CA LEU A 208 -8.28 3.63 -1.09
C LEU A 208 -8.63 4.88 -0.27
N LEU A 209 -9.39 5.82 -0.84
CA LEU A 209 -9.85 7.01 -0.13
C LEU A 209 -10.74 6.66 1.08
N LYS A 210 -11.56 5.61 0.97
CA LYS A 210 -12.37 5.09 2.09
C LYS A 210 -11.51 4.50 3.20
N PHE A 211 -10.42 3.82 2.85
CA PHE A 211 -9.50 3.21 3.82
C PHE A 211 -8.35 4.11 4.26
N TRP A 212 -8.40 5.40 3.90
CA TRP A 212 -7.32 6.36 4.15
C TRP A 212 -6.88 6.39 5.63
N PRO A 213 -5.61 6.12 5.95
CA PRO A 213 -5.11 6.12 7.32
C PRO A 213 -5.28 7.47 8.00
N LYS A 214 -5.87 7.51 9.20
CA LYS A 214 -6.06 8.76 9.98
C LYS A 214 -5.12 8.90 11.18
N THR A 215 -4.50 7.81 11.61
CA THR A 215 -3.67 7.74 12.82
C THR A 215 -2.28 7.14 12.60
N HIS A 216 -1.93 6.80 11.35
CA HIS A 216 -0.70 6.07 11.03
C HIS A 216 0.04 6.72 9.85
N SER A 217 0.86 7.74 10.12
CA SER A 217 1.55 8.54 9.09
C SER A 217 2.38 7.73 8.09
N PRO A 218 3.15 6.68 8.48
CA PRO A 218 3.87 5.88 7.48
C PRO A 218 2.93 5.21 6.47
N LYS A 219 1.73 4.79 6.89
CA LYS A 219 0.74 4.20 5.97
C LYS A 219 0.15 5.27 5.06
N GLU A 220 -0.03 6.49 5.57
CA GLU A 220 -0.47 7.61 4.73
C GLU A 220 0.55 7.92 3.63
N VAL A 221 1.85 7.89 3.93
CA VAL A 221 2.92 8.02 2.92
C VAL A 221 2.87 6.87 1.91
N MET A 222 2.60 5.64 2.36
CA MET A 222 2.46 4.48 1.46
C MET A 222 1.25 4.61 0.52
N PHE A 223 0.09 5.03 1.02
CA PHE A 223 -1.09 5.32 0.20
C PHE A 223 -0.82 6.43 -0.82
N LEU A 224 -0.04 7.46 -0.44
CA LEU A 224 0.39 8.49 -1.38
C LEU A 224 1.37 7.95 -2.43
N ASN A 225 2.21 6.97 -2.11
CA ASN A 225 3.03 6.29 -3.11
C ASN A 225 2.18 5.52 -4.11
N GLU A 226 1.30 4.65 -3.61
CA GLU A 226 0.44 3.82 -4.45
C GLU A 226 -0.50 4.66 -5.31
N LEU A 227 -1.08 5.74 -4.77
CA LEU A 227 -1.91 6.64 -5.56
C LEU A 227 -1.14 7.34 -6.69
N GLU A 228 0.14 7.66 -6.52
CA GLU A 228 0.94 8.21 -7.62
C GLU A 228 1.14 7.16 -8.71
N GLU A 229 1.51 5.93 -8.35
CA GLU A 229 1.66 4.82 -9.31
C GLU A 229 0.34 4.54 -10.08
N ILE A 230 -0.80 4.64 -9.40
CA ILE A 230 -2.12 4.51 -10.04
C ILE A 230 -2.39 5.68 -10.99
N LEU A 231 -2.01 6.91 -10.60
CA LEU A 231 -2.19 8.08 -11.45
C LEU A 231 -1.25 8.10 -12.66
N ASP A 232 -0.13 7.40 -12.64
CA ASP A 232 0.76 7.26 -13.80
C ASP A 232 0.15 6.42 -14.93
N VAL A 233 -0.80 5.52 -14.60
CA VAL A 233 -1.49 4.64 -15.57
C VAL A 233 -2.96 5.01 -15.81
N ILE A 234 -3.48 6.05 -15.14
CA ILE A 234 -4.89 6.43 -15.24
C ILE A 234 -5.22 7.03 -16.61
N GLU A 235 -6.38 6.67 -17.18
CA GLU A 235 -6.89 7.37 -18.36
C GLU A 235 -7.53 8.72 -17.99
N PRO A 236 -7.41 9.78 -18.82
CA PRO A 236 -8.03 11.08 -18.53
C PRO A 236 -9.55 11.02 -18.31
N SER A 237 -10.25 10.10 -19.01
CA SER A 237 -11.68 9.82 -18.87
C SER A 237 -12.05 9.33 -17.47
N GLU A 238 -11.21 8.47 -16.88
CA GLU A 238 -11.38 7.92 -15.54
C GLU A 238 -10.95 8.93 -14.47
N PHE A 239 -9.87 9.69 -14.71
CA PHE A 239 -9.40 10.75 -13.82
C PHE A 239 -10.49 11.78 -13.51
N VAL A 240 -11.27 12.20 -14.52
CA VAL A 240 -12.35 13.18 -14.35
C VAL A 240 -13.41 12.73 -13.34
N LYS A 241 -13.62 11.42 -13.15
CA LYS A 241 -14.59 10.87 -12.21
C LYS A 241 -14.11 10.97 -10.75
N VAL A 242 -12.80 10.87 -10.53
CA VAL A 242 -12.19 10.78 -9.20
C VAL A 242 -11.45 12.04 -8.74
N GLN A 243 -11.19 13.00 -9.64
CA GLN A 243 -10.37 14.19 -9.35
C GLN A 243 -10.84 14.99 -8.12
N GLU A 244 -12.15 15.20 -7.95
CA GLU A 244 -12.64 16.00 -6.83
C GLU A 244 -12.40 15.34 -5.46
N PRO A 245 -12.84 14.08 -5.22
CA PRO A 245 -12.57 13.42 -3.94
C PRO A 245 -11.07 13.18 -3.70
N LEU A 246 -10.30 12.86 -4.74
CA LEU A 246 -8.85 12.68 -4.66
C LEU A 246 -8.15 13.96 -4.19
N PHE A 247 -8.36 15.09 -4.89
CA PHE A 247 -7.69 16.34 -4.54
C PHE A 247 -8.20 16.94 -3.23
N ARG A 248 -9.42 16.65 -2.80
CA ARG A 248 -9.87 16.99 -1.43
C ARG A 248 -9.07 16.24 -0.37
N GLN A 249 -8.62 15.01 -0.64
CA GLN A 249 -7.76 14.26 0.28
C GLN A 249 -6.31 14.77 0.18
N LEU A 250 -5.77 15.01 -1.02
CA LEU A 250 -4.43 15.60 -1.18
C LEU A 250 -4.31 16.97 -0.49
N ALA A 251 -5.34 17.81 -0.56
CA ALA A 251 -5.38 19.10 0.15
C ALA A 251 -5.18 18.94 1.67
N LYS A 252 -5.72 17.86 2.26
CA LYS A 252 -5.51 17.53 3.68
C LYS A 252 -4.09 17.04 3.93
N CYS A 253 -3.54 16.20 3.05
CA CYS A 253 -2.17 15.69 3.16
C CYS A 253 -1.13 16.82 3.08
N VAL A 254 -1.29 17.76 2.13
CA VAL A 254 -0.47 18.97 2.00
C VAL A 254 -0.57 19.86 3.25
N SER A 255 -1.75 19.89 3.88
CA SER A 255 -1.97 20.62 5.14
C SER A 255 -1.56 19.84 6.38
N SER A 256 -1.00 18.64 6.23
CA SER A 256 -0.63 17.81 7.37
C SER A 256 0.54 18.45 8.13
N PRO A 257 0.49 18.49 9.47
CA PRO A 257 1.63 18.93 10.27
C PRO A 257 2.80 17.93 10.20
N HIS A 258 2.54 16.70 9.77
CA HIS A 258 3.55 15.66 9.65
C HIS A 258 4.35 15.83 8.36
N PHE A 259 5.63 16.18 8.50
CA PHE A 259 6.41 16.64 7.35
C PHE A 259 6.51 15.62 6.21
N GLN A 260 6.72 14.33 6.51
CA GLN A 260 6.83 13.29 5.46
C GLN A 260 5.55 13.14 4.64
N VAL A 261 4.38 13.40 5.24
CA VAL A 261 3.09 13.30 4.54
C VAL A 261 2.92 14.49 3.61
N ALA A 262 3.15 15.71 4.12
CA ALA A 262 3.03 16.93 3.33
C ALA A 262 4.06 16.98 2.20
N GLU A 263 5.31 16.64 2.49
CA GLU A 263 6.39 16.51 1.51
C GLU A 263 6.01 15.49 0.42
N ARG A 264 5.60 14.27 0.81
CA ARG A 264 5.24 13.24 -0.16
C ARG A 264 4.06 13.64 -1.05
N ALA A 265 3.06 14.32 -0.50
CA ALA A 265 1.93 14.83 -1.27
C ALA A 265 2.37 15.95 -2.24
N LEU A 266 3.24 16.85 -1.81
CA LEU A 266 3.77 17.95 -2.65
C LEU A 266 4.68 17.45 -3.79
N TYR A 267 5.28 16.26 -3.65
CA TYR A 267 6.05 15.65 -4.74
C TYR A 267 5.22 15.31 -5.98
N TYR A 268 3.89 15.22 -5.89
CA TYR A 268 3.01 15.00 -7.05
C TYR A 268 3.15 16.12 -8.09
N TRP A 269 3.52 17.34 -7.68
CA TRP A 269 3.74 18.46 -8.60
C TRP A 269 5.02 18.34 -9.43
N ASN A 270 5.89 17.37 -9.13
CA ASN A 270 7.08 17.09 -9.93
C ASN A 270 6.82 16.03 -11.00
N ASN A 271 5.68 15.34 -10.94
CA ASN A 271 5.30 14.34 -11.92
C ASN A 271 4.64 15.03 -13.14
N GLU A 272 5.29 14.94 -14.30
CA GLU A 272 4.85 15.61 -15.53
C GLU A 272 3.46 15.15 -15.98
N TYR A 273 3.15 13.87 -15.84
CA TYR A 273 1.87 13.32 -16.26
C TYR A 273 0.73 13.80 -15.37
N ILE A 274 0.92 13.72 -14.04
CA ILE A 274 -0.05 14.28 -13.08
C ILE A 274 -0.25 15.77 -13.31
N MET A 275 0.82 16.53 -13.56
CA MET A 275 0.72 17.96 -13.85
C MET A 275 -0.08 18.25 -15.12
N SER A 276 0.04 17.43 -16.15
CA SER A 276 -0.77 17.54 -17.38
C SER A 276 -2.26 17.34 -17.09
N LEU A 277 -2.61 16.31 -16.31
CA LEU A 277 -4.00 16.03 -15.89
C LEU A 277 -4.58 17.18 -15.05
N ILE A 278 -3.77 17.75 -14.15
CA ILE A 278 -4.15 18.92 -13.35
C ILE A 278 -4.41 20.13 -14.25
N SER A 279 -3.60 20.32 -15.29
CA SER A 279 -3.73 21.44 -16.23
C SER A 279 -5.03 21.41 -17.00
N ASP A 280 -5.36 20.25 -17.57
CA ASP A 280 -6.61 20.08 -18.33
C ASP A 280 -7.86 20.24 -17.45
N ASN A 281 -7.72 20.04 -16.13
CA ASN A 281 -8.82 20.08 -15.17
C ASN A 281 -8.69 21.20 -14.12
N ALA A 282 -7.88 22.23 -14.40
CA ALA A 282 -7.52 23.26 -13.43
C ALA A 282 -8.74 23.98 -12.84
N ALA A 283 -9.80 24.17 -13.64
CA ALA A 283 -11.06 24.81 -13.24
C ALA A 283 -11.70 24.18 -11.99
N LYS A 284 -11.56 22.86 -11.79
CA LYS A 284 -12.08 22.14 -10.62
C LYS A 284 -11.03 21.92 -9.54
N ILE A 285 -9.80 21.61 -9.93
CA ILE A 285 -8.74 21.21 -9.00
C ILE A 285 -8.19 22.40 -8.21
N LEU A 286 -7.93 23.52 -8.90
CA LEU A 286 -7.30 24.68 -8.29
C LEU A 286 -8.13 25.24 -7.11
N PRO A 287 -9.45 25.47 -7.22
CA PRO A 287 -10.25 25.94 -6.08
C PRO A 287 -10.20 25.02 -4.85
N ILE A 288 -10.03 23.70 -5.05
CA ILE A 288 -9.93 22.72 -3.96
C ILE A 288 -8.57 22.80 -3.25
N MET A 289 -7.49 22.91 -4.03
CA MET A 289 -6.12 22.91 -3.51
C MET A 289 -5.67 24.27 -2.96
N PHE A 290 -6.18 25.37 -3.52
CA PHE A 290 -5.73 26.72 -3.21
C PHE A 290 -5.81 27.07 -1.71
N PRO A 291 -6.91 26.81 -0.98
CA PRO A 291 -6.98 27.12 0.45
C PRO A 291 -5.91 26.42 1.28
N ALA A 292 -5.61 25.15 0.96
CA ALA A 292 -4.60 24.35 1.64
C ALA A 292 -3.19 24.92 1.39
N LEU A 293 -2.84 25.18 0.13
CA LEU A 293 -1.52 25.72 -0.22
C LEU A 293 -1.32 27.14 0.33
N TYR A 294 -2.31 28.03 0.14
CA TYR A 294 -2.19 29.43 0.53
C TYR A 294 -2.18 29.66 2.04
N LYS A 295 -2.87 28.82 2.83
CA LYS A 295 -2.81 28.89 4.30
C LYS A 295 -1.43 28.46 4.83
N ASN A 296 -0.91 27.35 4.31
CA ASN A 296 0.35 26.78 4.79
C ASN A 296 1.57 27.56 4.29
N SER A 297 1.48 28.27 3.17
CA SER A 297 2.54 29.18 2.71
C SER A 297 2.81 30.36 3.66
N LYS A 298 1.98 30.59 4.69
CA LYS A 298 2.21 31.66 5.68
C LYS A 298 2.72 31.18 7.03
N SER A 299 2.57 29.90 7.34
CA SER A 299 2.67 29.43 8.72
C SER A 299 3.22 28.01 8.89
N HIS A 300 3.65 27.34 7.82
CA HIS A 300 4.22 26.01 7.95
C HIS A 300 5.59 26.05 8.67
N TRP A 301 5.76 25.22 9.70
CA TRP A 301 6.95 25.23 10.57
C TRP A 301 8.23 24.73 9.87
N ASN A 302 8.07 23.80 8.91
CA ASN A 302 9.17 23.21 8.16
C ASN A 302 9.48 24.04 6.91
N LYS A 303 10.74 24.50 6.78
CA LYS A 303 11.22 25.35 5.67
C LYS A 303 11.21 24.65 4.31
N THR A 304 11.49 23.34 4.26
CA THR A 304 11.50 22.58 3.00
C THR A 304 10.09 22.53 2.41
N ILE A 305 9.11 22.17 3.24
CA ILE A 305 7.69 22.15 2.83
C ILE A 305 7.22 23.53 2.40
N HIS A 306 7.65 24.57 3.11
CA HIS A 306 7.35 25.94 2.73
C HIS A 306 7.83 26.27 1.31
N GLY A 307 9.06 25.88 0.95
CA GLY A 307 9.59 26.00 -0.41
C GLY A 307 8.80 25.20 -1.45
N LEU A 308 8.45 23.95 -1.14
CA LEU A 308 7.64 23.09 -2.02
C LEU A 308 6.23 23.67 -2.26
N ILE A 309 5.60 24.24 -1.23
CA ILE A 309 4.29 24.91 -1.36
C ILE A 309 4.40 26.14 -2.28
N TYR A 310 5.45 26.95 -2.15
CA TYR A 310 5.66 28.08 -3.05
C TYR A 310 5.86 27.63 -4.50
N ASN A 311 6.63 26.56 -4.71
CA ASN A 311 6.80 25.99 -6.04
C ASN A 311 5.44 25.54 -6.62
N ALA A 312 4.64 24.80 -5.85
CA ALA A 312 3.31 24.36 -6.27
C ALA A 312 2.36 25.55 -6.57
N LEU A 313 2.36 26.60 -5.74
CA LEU A 313 1.58 27.82 -6.00
C LEU A 313 2.04 28.53 -7.27
N LYS A 314 3.35 28.58 -7.53
CA LYS A 314 3.92 29.17 -8.74
C LYS A 314 3.48 28.41 -9.99
N LEU A 315 3.59 27.07 -9.98
CA LEU A 315 3.12 26.22 -11.08
C LEU A 315 1.64 26.44 -11.37
N PHE A 316 0.79 26.50 -10.35
CA PHE A 316 -0.63 26.79 -10.53
C PHE A 316 -0.92 28.17 -11.13
N MET A 317 -0.13 29.18 -10.76
CA MET A 317 -0.24 30.53 -11.31
C MET A 317 0.18 30.57 -12.79
N GLU A 318 1.27 29.87 -13.15
CA GLU A 318 1.74 29.73 -14.54
C GLU A 318 0.73 29.00 -15.43
N MET A 319 0.00 28.03 -14.87
CA MET A 319 -1.03 27.27 -15.59
C MET A 319 -2.26 28.13 -15.96
N ASN A 320 -2.79 28.91 -15.01
CA ASN A 320 -3.94 29.77 -15.26
C ASN A 320 -3.98 30.97 -14.29
N GLN A 321 -3.33 32.06 -14.69
CA GLN A 321 -3.25 33.30 -13.91
C GLN A 321 -4.63 33.83 -13.50
N LYS A 322 -5.59 33.87 -14.43
CA LYS A 322 -6.92 34.42 -14.16
C LYS A 322 -7.64 33.61 -13.08
N LEU A 323 -7.66 32.28 -13.23
CA LEU A 323 -8.30 31.41 -12.26
C LEU A 323 -7.61 31.47 -10.89
N PHE A 324 -6.29 31.62 -10.86
CA PHE A 324 -5.52 31.82 -9.63
C PHE A 324 -5.89 33.10 -8.90
N ASP A 325 -6.04 34.21 -9.63
CA ASP A 325 -6.48 35.49 -9.07
C ASP A 325 -7.93 35.43 -8.57
N ASP A 326 -8.82 34.77 -9.31
CA ASP A 326 -10.21 34.54 -8.91
C ASP A 326 -10.29 33.72 -7.61
N CYS A 327 -9.51 32.64 -7.50
CA CYS A 327 -9.42 31.83 -6.27
C CYS A 327 -8.86 32.63 -5.09
N THR A 328 -7.90 33.51 -5.34
CA THR A 328 -7.34 34.40 -4.32
C THR A 328 -8.41 35.35 -3.77
N GLN A 329 -9.25 35.91 -4.65
CA GLN A 329 -10.35 36.79 -4.26
C GLN A 329 -11.43 36.02 -3.50
N GLN A 330 -11.85 34.86 -4.01
CA GLN A 330 -12.85 34.01 -3.37
C GLN A 330 -12.41 33.59 -1.96
N TYR A 331 -11.16 33.15 -1.81
CA TYR A 331 -10.61 32.76 -0.50
C TYR A 331 -10.62 33.92 0.50
N LYS A 332 -10.27 35.14 0.07
CA LYS A 332 -10.34 36.34 0.93
C LYS A 332 -11.78 36.66 1.35
N ALA A 333 -12.73 36.57 0.42
CA ALA A 333 -14.15 36.80 0.67
C ALA A 333 -14.73 35.76 1.64
N GLU A 334 -14.42 34.47 1.45
CA GLU A 334 -14.82 33.40 2.35
C GLU A 334 -14.22 33.58 3.75
N LYS A 335 -12.94 33.95 3.86
CA LYS A 335 -12.30 34.27 5.15
C LYS A 335 -12.98 35.43 5.88
N GLN A 336 -13.41 36.47 5.16
CA GLN A 336 -14.17 37.56 5.75
C GLN A 336 -15.55 37.09 6.20
N LYS A 337 -16.26 36.32 5.37
CA LYS A 337 -17.57 35.74 5.71
C LYS A 337 -17.51 34.83 6.93
N GLU A 338 -16.47 34.00 7.07
CA GLU A 338 -16.23 33.18 8.26
C GLU A 338 -16.05 34.03 9.52
N LYS A 339 -15.29 35.14 9.43
CA LYS A 339 -15.11 36.07 10.56
C LYS A 339 -16.44 36.73 10.95
N TYR A 340 -17.28 37.11 10.00
CA TYR A 340 -18.60 37.66 10.29
C TYR A 340 -19.52 36.63 10.95
N LYS A 341 -19.57 35.39 10.44
CA LYS A 341 -20.34 34.30 11.05
C LYS A 341 -19.88 33.97 12.48
N LEU A 342 -18.58 34.05 12.75
CA LEU A 342 -18.05 33.82 14.10
C LEU A 342 -18.53 34.91 15.05
N LYS A 343 -18.48 36.18 14.64
CA LYS A 343 -19.01 37.31 15.43
C LYS A 343 -20.51 37.19 15.66
N GLU A 344 -21.28 36.86 14.63
CA GLU A 344 -22.73 36.65 14.74
C GLU A 344 -23.05 35.53 15.74
N ARG A 345 -22.28 34.43 15.68
CA ARG A 345 -22.40 33.33 16.64
C ARG A 345 -22.08 33.79 18.07
N GLU A 346 -21.00 34.56 18.26
CA GLU A 346 -20.64 35.14 19.57
C GLU A 346 -21.74 36.05 20.11
N GLU A 347 -22.34 36.90 19.27
CA GLU A 347 -23.46 37.77 19.65
C GLU A 347 -24.71 36.97 20.05
N VAL A 348 -25.01 35.88 19.35
CA VAL A 348 -26.12 34.99 19.71
C VAL A 348 -25.85 34.31 21.05
N TRP A 349 -24.63 33.83 21.29
CA TRP A 349 -24.24 33.25 22.58
C TRP A 349 -24.33 34.28 23.72
N TYR A 350 -23.91 35.52 23.48
CA TYR A 350 -24.02 36.60 24.45
C TYR A 350 -25.48 36.90 24.82
N LYS A 351 -26.37 36.97 23.81
CA LYS A 351 -27.81 37.15 24.04
C LYS A 351 -28.42 35.99 24.82
N ILE A 352 -28.01 34.74 24.54
CA ILE A 352 -28.45 33.57 25.31
C ILE A 352 -27.98 33.69 26.77
N GLU A 353 -26.74 34.12 27.00
CA GLU A 353 -26.21 34.31 28.35
C GLU A 353 -26.97 35.40 29.12
N GLU A 354 -27.28 36.53 28.49
CA GLU A 354 -28.10 37.58 29.10
C GLU A 354 -29.51 37.09 29.45
N LEU A 355 -30.17 36.39 28.52
CA LEU A 355 -31.49 35.81 28.77
C LEU A 355 -31.46 34.77 29.90
N ALA A 356 -30.39 33.99 30.00
CA ALA A 356 -30.20 33.04 31.08
C ALA A 356 -30.01 33.74 32.45
N ARG A 357 -29.29 34.87 32.50
CA ARG A 357 -29.14 35.69 33.73
C ARG A 357 -30.43 36.33 34.20
N HIS A 358 -31.37 36.59 33.31
CA HIS A 358 -32.68 37.19 33.63
C HIS A 358 -33.79 36.17 33.82
N ASN A 359 -33.48 34.87 33.75
CA ASN A 359 -34.46 33.82 33.97
C ASN A 359 -34.74 33.65 35.48
N PRO A 360 -35.97 33.93 35.96
CA PRO A 360 -36.33 33.89 37.38
C PRO A 360 -36.29 32.48 38.01
N GLN A 361 -36.08 31.41 37.22
CA GLN A 361 -35.86 30.06 37.73
C GLN A 361 -34.38 29.75 38.04
N VAL A 362 -33.45 30.65 37.69
CA VAL A 362 -32.06 30.57 38.15
C VAL A 362 -32.02 31.20 39.54
N LEU A 363 -32.20 30.36 40.56
CA LEU A 363 -31.93 30.73 41.95
C LEU A 363 -30.60 31.49 42.05
N PRO A 364 -30.53 32.61 42.80
CA PRO A 364 -29.26 33.27 43.09
C PRO A 364 -28.47 32.38 44.06
N SER A 365 -27.89 31.29 43.58
CA SER A 365 -26.89 30.53 44.33
C SER A 365 -25.54 31.18 44.15
N LEU A 366 -25.39 32.44 44.59
CA LEU A 366 -24.09 33.06 44.86
C LEU A 366 -24.30 34.25 45.82
N THR A 367 -24.57 33.94 47.08
CA THR A 367 -23.90 34.65 48.18
C THR A 367 -22.83 33.72 48.73
N SER A 368 -21.58 33.94 48.30
CA SER A 368 -20.35 33.29 48.79
C SER A 368 -20.12 33.57 50.28
N PRO A 369 -19.26 32.82 51.01
CA PRO A 369 -17.83 33.19 51.00
C PRO A 369 -16.82 32.04 51.14
N VAL A 370 -15.63 32.27 50.56
CA VAL A 370 -14.29 31.88 51.04
C VAL A 370 -14.06 30.41 51.44
N LEU A 371 -13.21 29.71 50.67
CA LEU A 371 -12.20 28.82 51.24
C LEU A 371 -10.83 29.14 50.62
N SER A 372 -10.06 29.89 51.41
CA SER A 372 -8.62 30.03 51.30
C SER A 372 -7.91 28.68 51.40
N GLY A 373 -6.98 28.43 50.48
CA GLY A 373 -5.73 27.73 50.73
C GLY A 373 -5.75 26.19 50.72
N THR A 374 -5.12 25.61 49.71
CA THR A 374 -3.86 24.84 49.87
C THR A 374 -3.31 24.46 48.48
N PRO A 375 -2.04 24.76 48.16
CA PRO A 375 -1.32 24.13 47.07
C PRO A 375 -0.52 22.94 47.60
N LEU A 376 -0.69 21.74 47.03
CA LEU A 376 0.11 20.55 47.35
C LEU A 376 0.03 19.54 46.18
N PRO A 377 0.97 18.59 46.07
CA PRO A 377 2.43 18.68 46.16
C PRO A 377 3.13 18.37 44.81
#